data_AF-A0A1J4VVI7-F1
#
_entry.id   AF-A0A1J4VVI7-F1
#
_cell.length_a   1.000
_cell.length_b   1.000
_cell.length_c   1.000
_cell.angle_alpha   90.00
_cell.angle_beta   90.00
_cell.angle_gamma   90.00
#
_symmetry.space_group_name_H-M   'P 1'
#
loop_
_entity.id
_entity.type
_entity.pdbx_description
1 polymer ?
#
loop_
_entity_poly.entity_id
_entity_poly.type
_entity_poly.pdbx_seq_one_letter_code
_entity_poly.pdbx_strand_id
1 'polypeptide(L)'
;FIVSFGYRHILPLGVLQCYLKRAINIHISYLPWNRGADPNLWSFLEDTPKGVSIHYLTEKIDAGDILCQEEIRFGLEETLRSSYDRLVQNAMKLFMCYWPEVRGGHMKAVPQNGRGSFHLKQDVEMYRHLLSRGWETPVRELIGKALSKKESAETR
;
A
#
# COMPACT_ATOMS: atom_id res chain seq x y z
N PHE A 1 8.44 -8.21 -19.21
CA PHE A 1 7.46 -7.92 -18.14
C PHE A 1 8.26 -7.32 -17.01
N ILE A 2 7.71 -6.33 -16.30
CA ILE A 2 8.31 -5.75 -15.09
C ILE A 2 7.41 -6.10 -13.91
N VAL A 3 8.01 -6.62 -12.85
CA VAL A 3 7.37 -6.82 -11.56
C VAL A 3 8.16 -6.04 -10.54
N SER A 4 7.54 -5.01 -9.96
CA SER A 4 8.11 -4.21 -8.88
C SER A 4 7.57 -4.71 -7.53
N PHE A 5 8.47 -4.90 -6.56
CA PHE A 5 8.11 -5.16 -5.18
C PHE A 5 9.17 -4.58 -4.25
N GLY A 6 8.82 -3.54 -3.49
CA GLY A 6 9.76 -2.83 -2.61
C GLY A 6 10.84 -2.01 -3.33
N TYR A 7 10.68 -1.73 -4.63
CA TYR A 7 11.61 -0.91 -5.38
C TYR A 7 11.51 0.56 -4.96
N ARG A 8 12.66 1.21 -4.73
CA ARG A 8 12.73 2.54 -4.09
C ARG A 8 12.80 3.72 -5.06
N HIS A 9 12.70 3.47 -6.36
CA HIS A 9 12.82 4.50 -7.39
C HIS A 9 11.60 4.52 -8.30
N ILE A 10 11.27 5.71 -8.80
CA ILE A 10 10.24 5.88 -9.81
C ILE A 10 10.80 5.39 -11.15
N LEU A 11 10.05 4.55 -11.85
CA LEU A 11 10.43 4.12 -13.19
C LEU A 11 10.20 5.26 -14.19
N PRO A 12 11.19 5.60 -15.03
CA PRO A 12 11.01 6.63 -16.04
C PRO A 12 9.88 6.29 -17.01
N LEU A 13 9.16 7.31 -17.49
CA LEU A 13 8.06 7.13 -18.43
C LEU A 13 8.47 6.37 -19.70
N GLY A 14 9.64 6.69 -20.26
CA GLY A 14 10.15 5.98 -21.44
C GLY A 14 10.30 4.47 -21.23
N VAL A 15 10.65 4.05 -20.00
CA VAL A 15 10.68 2.61 -19.65
C VAL A 15 9.26 2.06 -19.58
N LEU A 16 8.33 2.74 -18.90
CA LEU A 16 6.95 2.28 -18.77
C LEU A 16 6.25 2.12 -20.13
N GLN A 17 6.53 3.01 -21.09
CA GLN A 17 6.00 2.94 -22.45
C GLN A 17 6.47 1.69 -23.21
N CYS A 18 7.67 1.17 -22.93
CA CYS A 18 8.13 -0.11 -23.51
C CYS A 18 7.41 -1.34 -22.92
N TYR A 19 6.72 -1.19 -21.78
CA TYR A 19 6.06 -2.27 -21.04
C TYR A 19 4.58 -1.97 -20.75
N LEU A 20 3.88 -1.30 -21.67
CA LEU A 20 2.44 -1.03 -21.56
C LEU A 20 1.67 -2.32 -21.23
N LYS A 21 0.84 -2.27 -20.18
CA LYS A 21 0.08 -3.41 -19.62
C LYS A 21 0.94 -4.62 -19.25
N ARG A 22 2.24 -4.43 -19.05
CA ARG A 22 3.23 -5.48 -18.72
C ARG A 22 4.20 -5.05 -17.62
N ALA A 23 3.85 -4.00 -16.88
CA ALA A 23 4.57 -3.51 -15.72
C ALA A 23 3.60 -3.41 -14.54
N ILE A 24 3.83 -4.20 -13.50
CA ILE A 24 2.99 -4.26 -12.30
C ILE A 24 3.81 -3.93 -11.05
N ASN A 25 3.12 -3.47 -10.02
CA ASN A 25 3.67 -3.32 -8.67
C ASN A 25 2.84 -4.15 -7.68
N ILE A 26 3.54 -4.76 -6.73
CA ILE A 26 2.95 -5.42 -5.57
C ILE A 26 3.07 -4.44 -4.41
N HIS A 27 1.94 -3.94 -3.93
CA HIS A 27 1.89 -2.93 -2.86
C HIS A 27 1.19 -3.50 -1.64
N ILE A 28 1.72 -3.23 -0.45
CA ILE A 28 1.21 -3.76 0.82
C ILE A 28 0.17 -2.84 1.46
N SER A 29 -0.75 -2.31 0.64
CA SER A 29 -1.95 -1.62 1.10
C SER A 29 -3.19 -2.08 0.34
N TYR A 30 -4.36 -1.81 0.92
CA TYR A 30 -5.65 -1.99 0.26
C TYR A 30 -5.99 -0.72 -0.53
N LEU A 31 -5.52 -0.65 -1.79
CA LEU A 31 -5.63 0.53 -2.62
C LEU A 31 -7.11 0.90 -2.88
N PRO A 32 -7.46 2.20 -2.90
CA PRO A 32 -6.58 3.37 -3.00
C PRO A 32 -6.10 3.97 -1.66
N TRP A 33 -6.25 3.26 -0.54
CA TRP A 33 -5.74 3.72 0.75
C TRP A 33 -4.23 3.47 0.88
N ASN A 34 -3.54 4.41 1.53
CA ASN A 34 -2.12 4.35 1.87
C ASN A 34 -1.21 4.11 0.64
N ARG A 35 -1.40 4.91 -0.40
CA ARG A 35 -0.44 4.98 -1.52
C ARG A 35 0.86 5.61 -1.05
N GLY A 36 1.98 5.21 -1.64
CA GLY A 36 3.29 5.76 -1.34
C GLY A 36 3.96 5.11 -0.13
N ALA A 37 4.48 5.93 0.78
CA ALA A 37 5.38 5.49 1.84
C ALA A 37 4.65 4.89 3.04
N ASP A 38 5.33 3.95 3.72
CA ASP A 38 4.95 3.39 5.02
C ASP A 38 3.47 2.92 5.16
N PRO A 39 2.90 2.21 4.16
CA PRO A 39 1.48 1.91 4.11
C PRO A 39 0.95 1.12 5.31
N ASN A 40 1.76 0.20 5.85
CA ASN A 40 1.39 -0.57 7.04
C ASN A 40 1.10 0.37 8.22
N LEU A 41 2.01 1.32 8.50
CA LEU A 41 1.89 2.26 9.60
C LEU A 41 0.68 3.19 9.41
N TRP A 42 0.54 3.79 8.22
CA TRP A 42 -0.57 4.70 7.93
C TRP A 42 -1.93 4.01 8.06
N SER A 43 -2.01 2.73 7.70
CA SER A 43 -3.26 1.97 7.84
C SER A 43 -3.75 1.84 9.28
N PHE A 44 -2.84 1.93 10.26
CA PHE A 44 -3.20 2.02 11.67
C PHE A 44 -3.42 3.47 12.09
N LEU A 45 -2.50 4.38 11.78
CA LEU A 45 -2.61 5.79 12.19
C LEU A 45 -3.93 6.44 11.75
N GLU A 46 -4.39 6.16 10.53
CA GLU A 46 -5.63 6.69 9.94
C GLU A 46 -6.81 5.71 10.03
N ASP A 47 -6.61 4.55 10.67
CA ASP A 47 -7.58 3.46 10.78
C ASP A 47 -8.31 3.11 9.47
N THR A 48 -7.55 2.97 8.40
CA THR A 48 -8.08 2.69 7.06
C THR A 48 -8.18 1.18 6.82
N PRO A 49 -8.82 0.75 5.71
CA PRO A 49 -8.70 -0.62 5.22
C PRO A 49 -7.24 -1.07 5.08
N LYS A 50 -7.00 -2.35 5.38
CA LYS A 50 -5.67 -2.98 5.45
C LYS A 50 -5.66 -4.18 4.53
N GLY A 51 -4.57 -4.41 3.81
CA GLY A 51 -4.55 -5.43 2.77
C GLY A 51 -3.37 -5.27 1.83
N VAL A 52 -3.41 -6.01 0.74
CA VAL A 52 -2.39 -6.00 -0.32
C VAL A 52 -3.05 -5.83 -1.68
N SER A 53 -2.36 -5.20 -2.61
CA SER A 53 -2.86 -4.93 -3.96
C SER A 53 -1.78 -5.19 -5.00
N ILE A 54 -2.16 -5.80 -6.12
CA ILE A 54 -1.34 -5.85 -7.34
C ILE A 54 -2.01 -4.93 -8.35
N HIS A 55 -1.25 -3.98 -8.88
CA HIS A 55 -1.78 -2.98 -9.81
C HIS A 55 -0.77 -2.68 -10.92
N TYR A 56 -1.25 -2.08 -12.02
CA TYR A 56 -0.35 -1.60 -13.06
C TYR A 56 0.51 -0.43 -12.59
N LEU A 57 1.75 -0.39 -13.01
CA LEU A 57 2.62 0.77 -12.85
C LEU A 57 2.19 1.88 -13.80
N THR A 58 2.16 3.12 -13.27
CA THR A 58 1.95 4.35 -14.04
C THR A 58 2.98 5.39 -13.60
N GLU A 59 2.98 6.58 -14.21
CA GLU A 59 3.82 7.70 -13.76
C GLU A 59 3.49 8.15 -12.34
N LYS A 60 2.23 7.97 -11.92
CA LYS A 60 1.77 8.32 -10.58
C LYS A 60 2.02 7.14 -9.62
N ILE A 61 2.59 7.44 -8.47
CA ILE A 61 2.90 6.47 -7.41
C ILE A 61 1.62 5.76 -6.98
N ASP A 62 1.64 4.43 -7.08
CA ASP A 62 0.59 3.50 -6.65
C ASP A 62 -0.83 3.83 -7.13
N ALA A 63 -0.97 4.48 -8.31
CA ALA A 63 -2.25 4.99 -8.81
C ALA A 63 -2.80 4.27 -10.05
N GLY A 64 -2.14 3.21 -10.52
CA GLY A 64 -2.61 2.46 -11.70
C GLY A 64 -3.75 1.51 -11.38
N ASP A 65 -4.43 1.03 -12.42
CA ASP A 65 -5.58 0.13 -12.26
C ASP A 65 -5.20 -1.14 -11.49
N ILE A 66 -6.09 -1.56 -10.58
CA ILE A 66 -5.92 -2.73 -9.72
C ILE A 66 -6.23 -4.00 -10.52
N LEU A 67 -5.34 -4.98 -10.44
CA LEU A 67 -5.51 -6.32 -11.01
C LEU A 67 -6.16 -7.26 -10.02
N CYS A 68 -5.64 -7.32 -8.80
CA CYS A 68 -6.22 -8.08 -7.69
C CYS A 68 -5.80 -7.47 -6.36
N GLN A 69 -6.60 -7.73 -5.32
CA GLN A 69 -6.37 -7.23 -3.98
C GLN A 69 -6.93 -8.21 -2.95
N GLU A 70 -6.38 -8.19 -1.74
CA GLU A 70 -6.84 -9.00 -0.62
C GLU A 70 -6.91 -8.12 0.63
N GLU A 71 -8.10 -8.04 1.24
CA GLU A 71 -8.30 -7.37 2.53
C GLU A 71 -7.81 -8.28 3.66
N ILE A 72 -7.09 -7.71 4.63
CA ILE A 72 -6.48 -8.45 5.74
C ILE A 72 -6.89 -7.79 7.05
N ARG A 73 -7.45 -8.58 7.96
CA ARG A 73 -7.81 -8.13 9.30
C ARG A 73 -6.64 -8.33 10.26
N PHE A 74 -6.47 -7.38 11.19
CA PHE A 74 -5.43 -7.42 12.21
C PHE A 74 -6.05 -7.40 13.60
N GLY A 75 -5.50 -8.21 14.51
CA GLY A 75 -5.85 -8.16 15.93
C GLY A 75 -5.15 -7.00 16.63
N LEU A 76 -5.64 -6.64 17.82
CA LEU A 76 -5.09 -5.52 18.61
C LEU A 76 -3.72 -5.82 19.24
N GLU A 77 -3.38 -7.11 19.36
CA GLU A 77 -2.10 -7.58 19.92
C GLU A 77 -0.96 -7.63 18.88
N GLU A 78 -1.24 -7.28 17.63
CA GLU A 78 -0.22 -7.20 16.59
C GLU A 78 0.78 -6.07 16.87
N THR A 79 2.01 -6.24 16.40
CA THR A 79 3.00 -5.16 16.32
C THR A 79 3.16 -4.68 14.88
N LEU A 80 3.87 -3.57 14.65
CA LEU A 80 4.25 -3.17 13.30
C LEU A 80 5.07 -4.26 12.57
N ARG A 81 5.88 -5.04 13.29
CA ARG A 81 6.62 -6.20 12.76
C ARG A 81 5.68 -7.29 12.27
N SER A 82 4.86 -7.83 13.17
CA SER A 82 3.99 -8.97 12.84
C SER A 82 2.97 -8.63 11.77
N SER A 83 2.45 -7.39 11.80
CA SER A 83 1.52 -6.91 10.77
C SER A 83 2.18 -6.79 9.40
N TYR A 84 3.39 -6.20 9.33
CA TYR A 84 4.16 -6.09 8.09
C TYR A 84 4.52 -7.46 7.51
N ASP A 85 4.99 -8.39 8.34
CA ASP A 85 5.38 -9.72 7.90
C ASP A 85 4.17 -10.47 7.32
N ARG A 86 2.98 -10.33 7.94
CA ARG A 86 1.74 -10.88 7.39
C ARG A 86 1.36 -10.23 6.06
N LEU A 87 1.46 -8.91 5.92
CA LEU A 87 1.21 -8.23 4.63
C LEU A 87 2.14 -8.76 3.53
N VAL A 88 3.44 -8.92 3.82
CA VAL A 88 4.41 -9.44 2.85
C VAL A 88 4.07 -10.89 2.45
N GLN A 89 3.71 -11.74 3.41
CA GLN A 89 3.30 -13.12 3.13
C GLN A 89 2.05 -13.19 2.24
N ASN A 90 1.02 -12.42 2.57
CA ASN A 90 -0.20 -12.36 1.76
C ASN A 90 0.05 -11.76 0.38
N ALA A 91 0.89 -10.72 0.26
CA ALA A 91 1.29 -10.14 -1.03
C ALA A 91 1.95 -11.20 -1.94
N MET A 92 2.82 -12.04 -1.38
CA MET A 92 3.47 -13.11 -2.14
C MET A 92 2.51 -14.23 -2.51
N LYS A 93 1.62 -14.62 -1.61
CA LYS A 93 0.57 -15.59 -1.90
C LYS A 93 -0.36 -15.09 -3.01
N LEU A 94 -0.80 -13.84 -2.94
CA LEU A 94 -1.66 -13.21 -3.94
C LEU A 94 -0.96 -13.17 -5.30
N PHE A 95 0.31 -12.77 -5.35
CA PHE A 95 1.10 -12.78 -6.57
C PHE A 95 1.22 -14.19 -7.17
N MET A 96 1.59 -15.20 -6.38
CA MET A 96 1.71 -16.57 -6.87
C MET A 96 0.38 -17.13 -7.41
N CYS A 97 -0.74 -16.80 -6.76
CA CYS A 97 -2.06 -17.23 -7.16
C CYS A 97 -2.50 -16.63 -8.50
N TYR A 98 -2.26 -15.32 -8.70
CA TYR A 98 -2.76 -14.59 -9.88
C TYR A 98 -1.72 -14.41 -10.99
N TRP A 99 -0.44 -14.76 -10.77
CA TRP A 99 0.61 -14.55 -11.78
C TRP A 99 0.31 -15.18 -13.15
N PRO A 100 -0.23 -16.41 -13.27
CA PRO A 100 -0.58 -16.97 -14.58
C PRO A 100 -1.58 -16.08 -15.35
N GLU A 101 -2.62 -15.60 -14.68
CA GLU A 101 -3.65 -14.74 -15.30
C GLU A 101 -3.11 -13.33 -15.62
N VAL A 102 -2.30 -12.76 -14.71
CA VAL A 102 -1.65 -11.46 -14.92
C VAL A 102 -0.67 -11.53 -16.10
N ARG A 103 0.14 -12.59 -16.18
CA ARG A 103 1.11 -12.79 -17.26
C ARG A 103 0.41 -13.10 -18.59
N GLY A 104 -0.69 -13.84 -18.55
CA GLY A 104 -1.53 -14.17 -19.72
C GLY A 104 -2.33 -12.97 -20.24
N GLY A 105 -2.48 -11.90 -19.46
CA GLY A 105 -3.28 -10.73 -19.83
C GLY A 105 -4.78 -10.97 -19.74
N HIS A 106 -5.21 -11.96 -18.96
CA HIS A 106 -6.62 -12.33 -18.80
C HIS A 106 -7.33 -11.58 -17.66
N MET A 107 -6.56 -10.87 -16.82
CA MET A 107 -7.11 -10.10 -15.71
C MET A 107 -7.79 -8.83 -16.22
N LYS A 108 -9.04 -8.62 -15.80
CA LYS A 108 -9.73 -7.34 -15.97
C LYS A 108 -9.28 -6.38 -14.87
N ALA A 109 -8.54 -5.35 -15.24
CA ALA A 109 -8.13 -4.32 -14.29
C ALA A 109 -9.29 -3.36 -13.97
N VAL A 110 -9.31 -2.87 -12.74
CA VAL A 110 -10.32 -1.95 -12.22
C VAL A 110 -9.65 -0.62 -11.88
N PRO A 111 -10.15 0.52 -12.40
CA PRO A 111 -9.63 1.83 -12.03
C PRO A 111 -9.76 2.10 -10.52
N GLN A 112 -8.74 2.73 -9.94
CA GLN A 112 -8.78 3.22 -8.56
C GLN A 112 -9.71 4.43 -8.45
N ASN A 113 -10.96 4.22 -8.03
CA ASN A 113 -11.97 5.26 -7.85
C ASN A 113 -12.34 5.42 -6.37
N GLY A 114 -12.79 6.62 -5.97
CA GLY A 114 -13.33 6.89 -4.63
C GLY A 114 -12.32 7.49 -3.64
N ARG A 115 -12.63 7.38 -2.35
CA ARG A 115 -11.78 7.89 -1.25
C ARG A 115 -10.55 7.01 -1.08
N GLY A 116 -9.42 7.64 -0.79
CA GLY A 116 -8.13 6.99 -0.51
C GLY A 116 -7.19 7.94 0.23
N SER A 117 -5.93 7.54 0.38
CA SER A 117 -4.89 8.36 1.00
C SER A 117 -3.55 8.18 0.30
N PHE A 118 -2.66 9.15 0.46
CA PHE A 118 -1.32 9.15 -0.12
C PHE A 118 -0.36 9.80 0.87
N HIS A 119 0.81 9.19 1.06
CA HIS A 119 1.78 9.63 2.05
C HIS A 119 3.19 9.62 1.48
N LEU A 120 3.94 10.65 1.81
CA LEU A 120 5.37 10.78 1.55
C LEU A 120 6.17 10.31 2.76
N LYS A 121 7.44 9.95 2.54
CA LYS A 121 8.34 9.47 3.61
C LYS A 121 8.49 10.47 4.76
N GLN A 122 8.36 11.77 4.50
CA GLN A 122 8.48 12.81 5.52
C GLN A 122 7.26 12.92 6.44
N ASP A 123 6.09 12.45 5.98
CA ASP A 123 4.83 12.61 6.70
C ASP A 123 4.83 11.81 8.02
N VAL A 124 5.70 10.80 8.14
CA VAL A 124 5.88 10.00 9.37
C VAL A 124 6.55 10.79 10.50
N GLU A 125 7.29 11.87 10.19
CA GLU A 125 8.12 12.56 11.18
C GLU A 125 7.30 13.07 12.37
N MET A 126 6.09 13.59 12.11
CA MET A 126 5.20 14.08 13.15
C MET A 126 4.69 12.98 14.10
N TYR A 127 4.71 11.71 13.66
CA TYR A 127 4.25 10.55 14.44
C TYR A 127 5.41 9.70 14.98
N ARG A 128 6.67 10.06 14.68
CA ARG A 128 7.85 9.29 15.11
C ARG A 128 7.92 9.08 16.62
N HIS A 129 7.41 10.04 17.40
CA HIS A 129 7.34 9.93 18.86
C HIS A 129 6.45 8.77 19.36
N LEU A 130 5.50 8.29 18.55
CA LEU A 130 4.66 7.13 18.87
C LEU A 130 5.40 5.80 18.67
N LEU A 131 6.53 5.80 17.94
CA LEU A 131 7.29 4.62 17.56
C LEU A 131 8.44 4.33 18.53
N SER A 132 8.23 4.54 19.83
CA SER A 132 9.27 4.38 20.87
C SER A 132 9.85 2.96 20.93
N ARG A 133 9.08 1.94 20.51
CA ARG A 133 9.51 0.54 20.42
C ARG A 133 9.87 0.10 18.99
N GLY A 134 9.95 1.05 18.06
CA GLY A 134 10.20 0.79 16.65
C GLY A 134 9.21 -0.22 16.08
N TRP A 135 9.72 -1.31 15.51
CA TRP A 135 8.91 -2.37 14.90
C TRP A 135 8.07 -3.17 15.90
N GLU A 136 8.45 -3.18 17.18
CA GLU A 136 7.70 -3.88 18.24
C GLU A 136 6.64 -2.98 18.89
N THR A 137 6.34 -1.83 18.29
CA THR A 137 5.25 -0.96 18.73
C THR A 137 3.91 -1.68 18.51
N PRO A 138 3.09 -1.91 19.56
CA PRO A 138 1.77 -2.51 19.42
C PRO A 138 0.85 -1.63 18.58
N VAL A 139 0.16 -2.21 17.60
CA VAL A 139 -0.67 -1.42 16.67
C VAL A 139 -1.84 -0.73 17.37
N ARG A 140 -2.35 -1.29 18.48
CA ARG A 140 -3.38 -0.67 19.33
C ARG A 140 -3.00 0.71 19.87
N GLU A 141 -1.70 1.01 19.98
CA GLU A 141 -1.22 2.33 20.44
C GLU A 141 -1.26 3.38 19.31
N LEU A 142 -1.36 2.93 18.06
CA LEU A 142 -1.29 3.74 16.84
C LEU A 142 -2.67 4.00 16.22
N ILE A 143 -3.63 3.11 16.44
CA ILE A 143 -4.95 3.17 15.81
C ILE A 143 -5.60 4.55 16.01
N GLY A 144 -5.93 5.21 14.90
CA GLY A 144 -6.67 6.47 14.86
C GLY A 144 -5.91 7.72 15.32
N LYS A 145 -4.59 7.62 15.59
CA LYS A 145 -3.79 8.77 16.08
C LYS A 145 -3.64 9.90 15.05
N ALA A 146 -3.92 9.65 13.78
CA ALA A 146 -3.91 10.65 12.70
C ALA A 146 -5.32 11.10 12.26
N LEU A 147 -6.40 10.55 12.82
CA LEU A 147 -7.78 10.93 12.45
C LEU A 147 -8.12 12.36 12.87
N SER A 148 -7.70 12.78 14.07
CA SER A 148 -8.07 14.08 14.66
C SER A 148 -7.52 15.32 13.95
N LYS A 149 -6.61 15.15 12.97
CA LYS A 149 -5.98 16.26 12.25
C LYS A 149 -6.41 16.39 10.79
N LYS A 150 -7.02 15.36 10.18
CA LYS A 150 -7.56 15.48 8.81
C LYS A 150 -8.79 16.39 8.75
N GLU A 151 -9.62 16.38 9.79
CA GLU A 151 -10.78 17.28 9.89
C GLU A 151 -10.40 18.78 9.92
N SER A 152 -9.17 19.11 10.34
CA SER A 152 -8.68 20.50 10.37
C SER A 152 -8.06 20.96 9.04
N ALA A 153 -7.74 20.03 8.14
CA ALA A 153 -7.05 20.31 6.88
C ALA A 153 -8.02 20.36 5.68
N GLU A 154 -9.20 19.73 5.76
CA GLU A 154 -10.24 19.79 4.73
C GLU A 154 -11.08 21.09 4.79
N THR A 155 -10.78 22.02 5.70
CA THR A 155 -11.43 23.34 5.82
C THR A 155 -10.57 24.51 5.32
N ARG A 156 -9.52 24.26 4.53
CA ARG A 156 -8.69 25.33 3.93
C ARG A 156 -8.48 25.13 2.44
#